data_AF-A5HHG7-F1
#
_entry.id   AF-A5HHG7-F1
#
_cell.length_a   1.000
_cell.length_b   1.000
_cell.length_c   1.000
_cell.angle_alpha   90.00
_cell.angle_beta   90.00
_cell.angle_gamma   90.00
#
_symmetry.space_group_name_H-M   'P 1'
#
loop_
_entity.id
_entity.type
_entity.pdbx_description
1 polymer ?
#
loop_
_entity_poly.entity_id
_entity_poly.type
_entity_poly.pdbx_seq_one_letter_code
_entity_poly.pdbx_strand_id
1 'polypeptide(L)' 'ARPSQCSCSVFYGFQRTNCEAKGLSSVPSEIPDNTQWLNLNSNRMESLPEGVFDRVVPH' A
#
# COMPACT_ATOMS: atom_id res chain seq x y z
N ALA A 1 -10.20 -4.71 -2.57
CA ALA A 1 -9.64 -4.34 -3.90
C ALA A 1 -8.17 -4.80 -3.97
N ARG A 2 -7.59 -5.04 -5.15
CA ARG A 2 -6.18 -5.46 -5.31
C ARG A 2 -5.53 -4.55 -6.36
N PRO A 3 -4.49 -3.76 -6.03
CA PRO A 3 -3.83 -2.92 -7.02
C PRO A 3 -3.18 -3.79 -8.08
N SER A 4 -3.47 -3.53 -9.36
CA SER A 4 -2.91 -4.29 -10.49
C SER A 4 -1.38 -4.26 -10.56
N GLN A 5 -0.77 -3.21 -10.01
CA GLN A 5 0.67 -2.99 -10.02
C GLN A 5 1.38 -3.54 -8.77
N CYS A 6 0.63 -3.91 -7.73
CA CYS A 6 1.17 -4.34 -6.44
C CYS A 6 0.88 -5.81 -6.16
N SER A 7 1.75 -6.42 -5.35
CA SER A 7 1.55 -7.77 -4.87
C SER A 7 0.87 -7.74 -3.51
N CYS A 8 -0.21 -8.50 -3.35
CA CYS A 8 -0.90 -8.68 -2.06
C CYS A 8 -0.66 -10.11 -1.56
N SER A 9 -0.26 -10.25 -0.31
CA SER A 9 -0.02 -11.55 0.33
C SER A 9 -0.30 -11.51 1.83
N VAL A 10 -0.63 -12.67 2.39
CA VAL A 10 -0.79 -12.83 3.84
C VAL A 10 0.50 -13.41 4.41
N PHE A 11 1.03 -12.79 5.46
CA PHE A 11 2.26 -13.24 6.13
C PHE A 11 2.05 -13.21 7.65
N TYR A 12 2.16 -14.37 8.31
CA TYR A 12 1.84 -14.53 9.73
C TYR A 12 0.45 -13.99 10.13
N GLY A 13 -0.54 -14.13 9.24
CA GLY A 13 -1.89 -13.59 9.45
C GLY A 13 -2.05 -12.11 9.11
N PHE A 14 -0.96 -11.41 8.79
CA PHE A 14 -1.01 -10.00 8.39
C PHE A 14 -1.19 -9.82 6.89
N GLN A 15 -2.13 -8.98 6.49
CA GLN A 15 -2.30 -8.61 5.08
C GLN A 15 -1.22 -7.59 4.68
N ARG A 16 -0.38 -7.99 3.73
CA ARG A 16 0.71 -7.18 3.19
C ARG A 16 0.40 -6.75 1.77
N THR A 17 0.59 -5.48 1.48
CA THR A 17 0.55 -4.91 0.13
C THR A 17 1.93 -4.37 -0.22
N ASN A 18 2.61 -5.04 -1.15
CA ASN A 18 3.93 -4.64 -1.63
C ASN A 18 3.84 -3.93 -2.98
N CYS A 19 4.16 -2.64 -2.99
CA CYS A 19 4.19 -1.76 -4.15
C CYS A 19 5.60 -1.21 -4.43
N GLU A 20 6.65 -1.90 -3.97
CA GLU A 20 8.03 -1.46 -4.14
C GLU A 20 8.44 -1.40 -5.61
N ALA A 21 9.18 -0.33 -5.96
CA ALA A 21 9.80 -0.15 -7.28
C ALA A 21 8.81 -0.25 -8.46
N LYS A 22 7.57 0.22 -8.26
CA LYS A 22 6.52 0.22 -9.29
C LYS A 22 6.43 1.52 -10.09
N GLY A 23 7.27 2.51 -9.76
CA GLY A 23 7.26 3.81 -10.42
C GLY A 23 6.01 4.63 -10.13
N LEU A 24 5.36 4.37 -8.99
CA LEU A 24 4.15 5.05 -8.57
C LEU A 24 4.44 6.54 -8.32
N SER A 25 3.57 7.41 -8.82
CA SER A 25 3.56 8.85 -8.52
C SER A 25 2.56 9.23 -7.42
N SER A 26 1.69 8.30 -7.03
CA SER A 26 0.73 8.45 -5.94
C SER A 26 0.38 7.09 -5.33
N VAL A 27 -0.28 7.10 -4.18
CA VAL A 27 -0.72 5.87 -3.51
C VAL A 27 -1.90 5.26 -4.27
N PRO A 28 -1.88 3.95 -4.59
CA PRO A 28 -2.97 3.30 -5.30
C PRO A 28 -4.28 3.38 -4.51
N SER A 29 -5.37 3.79 -5.16
CA SER A 29 -6.69 3.92 -4.53
C SER A 29 -7.31 2.58 -4.14
N GLU A 30 -6.84 1.48 -4.74
CA GLU A 30 -7.35 0.11 -4.62
C GLU A 30 -6.58 -0.77 -3.61
N ILE A 31 -5.98 -0.17 -2.58
CA ILE A 31 -5.38 -0.94 -1.49
C ILE A 31 -6.49 -1.67 -0.71
N PRO A 32 -6.32 -2.96 -0.36
CA PRO A 32 -7.25 -3.66 0.52
C PRO A 32 -7.45 -2.92 1.86
N ASP A 33 -8.69 -2.75 2.32
CA ASP A 33 -8.98 -2.06 3.59
C ASP A 33 -8.39 -2.78 4.81
N ASN A 34 -8.10 -4.08 4.68
CA ASN A 34 -7.46 -4.87 5.72
C ASN A 34 -5.92 -4.87 5.64
N THR A 35 -5.31 -4.06 4.77
CA THR A 35 -3.86 -3.96 4.66
C THR A 35 -3.26 -3.42 5.95
N GLN A 36 -2.46 -4.25 6.61
CA GLN A 36 -1.75 -3.92 7.85
C GLN A 36 -0.30 -3.50 7.59
N TRP A 37 0.23 -3.84 6.41
CA TRP A 37 1.57 -3.41 5.99
C TRP A 37 1.55 -3.00 4.52
N LEU A 38 1.92 -1.74 4.27
CA LEU A 38 2.00 -1.16 2.94
C LEU A 38 3.45 -0.76 2.66
N ASN A 39 4.04 -1.32 1.60
CA ASN A 39 5.37 -0.93 1.16
C ASN A 39 5.30 -0.11 -0.12
N LEU A 40 5.71 1.14 -0.02
CA LEU A 40 5.75 2.13 -1.09
C LEU A 40 7.18 2.53 -1.46
N ASN A 41 8.19 1.79 -1.00
CA ASN A 41 9.60 2.11 -1.21
C ASN A 41 9.99 2.19 -2.70
N SER A 42 11.02 2.98 -3.00
CA SER A 42 11.60 3.09 -4.34
C SER A 42 10.60 3.52 -5.44
N ASN A 43 9.66 4.39 -5.09
CA ASN A 43 8.70 4.98 -6.01
C ASN A 43 9.03 6.46 -6.30
N ARG A 44 8.20 7.13 -7.11
CA ARG A 44 8.39 8.52 -7.57
C ARG A 44 7.46 9.51 -6.86
N MET A 45 6.93 9.12 -5.70
CA MET A 45 6.04 9.96 -4.91
C MET A 45 6.86 10.99 -4.15
N GLU A 46 6.56 12.27 -4.34
CA GLU A 46 7.19 13.37 -3.59
C GLU A 46 6.45 13.65 -2.28
N SER A 47 5.16 13.31 -2.24
CA SER A 47 4.29 13.48 -1.08
C SER A 47 3.27 12.35 -1.02
N LEU A 48 2.69 12.18 0.17
CA LEU A 48 1.58 11.26 0.38
C LEU A 48 0.27 12.04 0.31
N PRO A 49 -0.78 11.48 -0.32
CA PRO A 49 -2.11 12.07 -0.26
C PRO A 49 -2.58 12.24 1.18
N GLU A 50 -3.33 13.31 1.44
CA GLU A 50 -3.96 13.51 2.73
C GLU A 50 -4.92 12.34 3.04
N GLY A 51 -4.96 11.91 4.31
CA GLY A 51 -5.79 10.79 4.74
C GLY A 51 -5.34 9.40 4.27
N VAL A 52 -4.14 9.26 3.67
CA VAL A 52 -3.63 7.94 3.26
C VAL A 52 -3.47 6.98 4.47
N PHE A 53 -3.20 7.55 5.64
CA PHE A 53 -3.02 6.78 6.87
C PHE A 53 -4.34 6.49 7.60
N ASP A 54 -5.44 7.14 7.22
CA ASP A 54 -6.75 6.89 7.83
C ASP A 54 -7.25 5.47 7.55
N ARG A 55 -6.69 4.83 6.51
CA ARG A 55 -7.02 3.47 6.08
C ARG A 55 -6.14 2.39 6.70
N VAL A 56 -5.00 2.75 7.30
CA VAL A 56 -4.12 1.79 7.97
C VAL A 56 -4.48 1.78 9.45
N VAL A 57 -5.17 0.73 9.87
CA VAL A 57 -5.54 0.55 11.27
C VAL A 57 -4.29 0.17 12.07
N PRO A 58 -3.85 0.98 13.05
CA PRO A 58 -2.74 0.60 13.92
C PRO A 58 -3.16 -0.59 14.79
N HIS A 59 -2.26 -1.57 14.93
CA HIS A 59 -2.43 -2.71 15.82
C HIS A 59 -1.71 -2.49 17.15
#